data_AF-A0A953ZAJ1-F1
#
_entry.id   AF-A0A953ZAJ1-F1
#
_cell.length_a   1.000
_cell.length_b   1.000
_cell.length_c   1.000
_cell.angle_alpha   90.00
_cell.angle_beta   90.00
_cell.angle_gamma   90.00
#
_symmetry.space_group_name_H-M   'P 1'
#
loop_
_entity.id
_entity.type
_entity.pdbx_description
1 polymer ?
#
loop_
_entity_poly.entity_id
_entity_poly.type
_entity_poly.pdbx_seq_one_letter_code
_entity_poly.pdbx_strand_id
1 'polypeptide(L)'
;MMRRFALAVALLGSLTMTSCYSGPHQLARTVDDWDREVYVNQPWINAVLHIIPVIPFARFGAQIGDFFVTDAYTFWIKDAFAGDGGTGFDHADVPAKRTMGSLLGDGKFLHISGS
;
A
#
# COMPACT_ATOMS: atom_id res chain seq x y z
N MET A 1 4.99 19.87 -36.15
CA MET A 1 3.67 19.57 -35.55
C MET A 1 3.66 18.22 -34.83
N MET A 2 4.10 17.13 -35.47
CA MET A 2 4.15 15.77 -34.87
C MET A 2 4.91 15.64 -33.54
N ARG A 3 6.07 16.32 -33.37
CA ARG A 3 6.85 16.24 -32.11
C ARG A 3 6.10 16.77 -30.88
N ARG A 4 5.31 17.84 -31.05
CA ARG A 4 4.50 18.41 -29.95
C ARG A 4 3.31 17.51 -29.61
N PHE A 5 2.72 16.87 -30.62
CA PHE A 5 1.65 15.90 -30.43
C PHE A 5 2.14 14.62 -29.72
N ALA A 6 3.29 14.08 -30.14
CA ALA A 6 3.91 12.93 -29.49
C ALA A 6 4.28 13.23 -28.02
N LEU A 7 4.81 14.41 -27.74
CA LEU A 7 5.07 14.86 -26.36
C LEU A 7 3.78 14.95 -25.54
N ALA A 8 2.71 15.52 -26.09
CA ALA A 8 1.43 15.63 -25.40
C ALA A 8 0.84 14.25 -25.06
N VAL A 9 0.87 13.31 -26.02
CA VAL A 9 0.40 11.93 -25.81
C VAL A 9 1.25 11.21 -24.76
N ALA A 10 2.58 11.37 -24.78
CA ALA A 10 3.45 10.79 -23.77
C ALA A 10 3.17 11.36 -22.37
N LEU A 11 2.94 12.67 -22.27
CA LEU A 11 2.59 13.34 -21.01
C LEU A 11 1.25 12.84 -20.46
N LEU A 12 0.22 12.79 -21.31
CA LEU A 12 -1.08 12.22 -20.95
C LEU A 12 -0.97 10.76 -20.52
N GLY A 13 -0.23 9.94 -21.27
CA GLY A 13 0.03 8.54 -20.92
C GLY A 13 0.69 8.39 -19.55
N SER A 14 1.70 9.22 -19.25
CA SER A 14 2.38 9.20 -17.94
C SER A 14 1.44 9.61 -16.78
N LEU A 15 0.56 10.59 -17.01
CA LEU A 15 -0.44 11.04 -16.03
C LEU A 15 -1.54 10.00 -15.80
N THR A 16 -1.92 9.23 -16.82
CA THR A 16 -2.90 8.15 -16.65
C THR A 16 -2.31 6.90 -15.98
N MET A 17 -0.99 6.70 -16.06
CA MET A 17 -0.37 5.58 -15.34
C MET A 17 -0.37 5.79 -13.83
N THR A 18 -0.32 7.04 -13.33
CA THR A 18 -0.36 7.29 -11.88
C THR A 18 -1.70 6.89 -11.24
N SER A 19 -2.79 6.82 -11.99
CA SER A 19 -4.07 6.36 -11.44
C SER A 19 -4.16 4.84 -11.32
N CYS A 20 -3.26 4.08 -11.96
CA CYS A 20 -3.10 2.64 -11.69
C CYS A 20 -2.37 2.38 -10.36
N TYR A 21 -1.90 3.43 -9.68
CA TYR A 21 -1.48 3.38 -8.29
C TYR A 21 -2.64 3.67 -7.33
N SER A 22 -3.85 3.94 -7.83
CA SER A 22 -5.04 3.99 -6.97
C SER A 22 -5.63 2.59 -6.89
N GLY A 23 -5.98 2.12 -5.70
CA GLY A 23 -6.58 0.80 -5.51
C GLY A 23 -6.40 0.26 -4.09
N PRO A 24 -6.81 -0.99 -3.86
CA PRO A 24 -6.69 -1.62 -2.55
C PRO A 24 -5.25 -2.01 -2.17
N HIS A 25 -4.32 -2.09 -3.13
CA HIS A 25 -2.93 -2.47 -2.91
C HIS A 25 -2.77 -3.81 -2.14
N GLN A 26 -3.52 -4.83 -2.53
CA GLN A 26 -3.63 -6.07 -1.77
C GLN A 26 -2.27 -6.68 -1.38
N LEU A 27 -1.32 -6.73 -2.31
CA LEU A 27 -0.01 -7.34 -2.07
C LEU A 27 0.84 -6.48 -1.12
N ALA A 28 0.91 -5.17 -1.35
CA ALA A 28 1.71 -4.28 -0.52
C ALA A 28 1.15 -4.20 0.90
N ARG A 29 -0.18 -4.21 1.05
CA ARG A 29 -0.85 -4.27 2.36
C ARG A 29 -0.65 -5.62 3.06
N THR A 30 -0.57 -6.72 2.30
CA THR A 30 -0.20 -8.03 2.86
C THR A 30 1.23 -8.02 3.41
N VAL A 31 2.17 -7.37 2.71
CA VAL A 31 3.54 -7.19 3.22
C VAL A 31 3.55 -6.29 4.46
N ASP A 32 2.73 -5.24 4.50
CA ASP A 32 2.60 -4.37 5.68
C ASP A 32 2.07 -5.14 6.90
N ASP A 33 1.09 -6.03 6.71
CA ASP A 33 0.56 -6.87 7.78
C ASP A 33 1.59 -7.88 8.28
N TRP A 34 2.37 -8.48 7.37
CA TRP A 34 3.48 -9.35 7.73
C TRP A 34 4.57 -8.60 8.51
N ASP A 35 4.97 -7.41 8.05
CA ASP A 35 5.95 -6.56 8.75
C ASP A 35 5.46 -6.22 10.17
N ARG A 36 4.19 -5.84 10.30
CA ARG A 36 3.53 -5.58 11.59
C ARG A 36 3.53 -6.83 12.48
N GLU A 37 3.17 -7.99 11.94
CA GLU A 37 3.16 -9.25 12.70
C GLU A 37 4.55 -9.59 13.24
N VAL A 38 5.58 -9.51 12.41
CA VAL A 38 6.96 -9.76 12.84
C VAL A 38 7.41 -8.72 13.87
N TYR A 39 7.06 -7.45 13.70
CA TYR A 39 7.40 -6.40 14.67
C TYR A 39 6.76 -6.62 16.03
N VAL A 40 5.47 -6.96 16.06
CA VAL A 40 4.71 -7.19 17.31
C VAL A 40 5.24 -8.42 18.05
N ASN A 41 5.56 -9.49 17.33
CA ASN A 41 5.99 -10.75 17.93
C ASN A 41 7.49 -10.78 18.27
N GLN A 42 8.33 -10.22 17.39
CA GLN A 42 9.79 -10.37 17.41
C GLN A 42 10.50 -9.10 16.85
N PRO A 43 10.53 -7.99 17.60
CA PRO A 43 11.04 -6.70 17.09
C PRO A 43 12.50 -6.73 16.67
N TRP A 44 13.33 -7.58 17.29
CA TRP A 44 14.73 -7.76 16.90
C TRP A 44 14.88 -8.43 15.53
N ILE A 45 14.03 -9.41 15.22
CA ILE A 45 14.03 -10.06 13.91
C ILE A 45 13.50 -9.10 12.86
N ASN A 46 12.45 -8.34 13.17
CA ASN A 46 11.98 -7.27 12.32
C ASN A 46 13.11 -6.29 11.96
N ALA A 47 13.88 -5.82 12.94
CA ALA A 47 15.02 -4.94 12.69
C ALA A 47 16.05 -5.56 11.73
N VAL A 48 16.36 -6.85 11.87
CA VAL A 48 17.29 -7.55 10.95
C VAL A 48 16.73 -7.61 9.53
N LEU A 49 15.42 -7.85 9.35
CA LEU A 49 14.76 -7.89 8.03
C LEU A 49 14.62 -6.52 7.35
N HIS A 50 14.87 -5.43 8.09
CA HIS A 50 15.01 -4.09 7.54
C HIS A 50 16.48 -3.72 7.28
N ILE A 51 17.43 -4.20 8.09
CA ILE A 51 18.88 -4.03 7.85
C ILE A 51 19.33 -4.83 6.62
N ILE A 52 18.99 -6.12 6.58
CA ILE A 52 19.05 -6.94 5.38
C ILE A 52 17.70 -6.68 4.70
N PRO A 53 17.62 -5.89 3.62
CA PRO A 53 16.39 -5.23 3.17
C PRO A 53 15.34 -6.17 2.55
N VAL A 54 14.95 -7.21 3.27
CA VAL A 54 13.96 -8.21 2.87
C VAL A 54 12.56 -7.59 2.84
N ILE A 55 12.15 -6.89 3.91
CA ILE A 55 10.86 -6.18 3.93
C ILE A 55 10.80 -5.11 2.84
N PRO A 56 11.81 -4.21 2.69
CA PRO A 56 11.83 -3.25 1.58
C PRO A 56 11.68 -3.90 0.19
N PHE A 57 12.41 -4.98 -0.10
CA PHE A 57 12.33 -5.64 -1.40
C PHE A 57 11.00 -6.35 -1.62
N ALA A 58 10.45 -7.01 -0.59
CA ALA A 58 9.12 -7.61 -0.65
C ALA A 58 8.05 -6.54 -0.94
N ARG A 59 8.12 -5.39 -0.24
CA ARG A 59 7.19 -4.27 -0.45
C ARG A 59 7.30 -3.68 -1.85
N PHE A 60 8.52 -3.50 -2.36
CA PHE A 60 8.74 -3.00 -3.72
C PHE A 60 8.18 -3.96 -4.78
N GLY A 61 8.46 -5.26 -4.66
CA GLY A 61 7.90 -6.26 -5.56
C GLY A 61 6.38 -6.33 -5.50
N ALA A 62 5.82 -6.22 -4.30
CA ALA A 62 4.38 -6.19 -4.07
C ALA A 62 3.72 -4.95 -4.71
N GLN A 63 4.31 -3.77 -4.57
CA GLN A 63 3.83 -2.54 -5.22
C GLN A 63 3.83 -2.64 -6.75
N ILE A 64 4.85 -3.28 -7.34
CA ILE A 64 4.86 -3.56 -8.79
C ILE A 64 3.73 -4.51 -9.16
N GLY A 65 3.52 -5.57 -8.39
CA GLY A 65 2.43 -6.52 -8.61
C GLY A 65 1.05 -5.85 -8.52
N ASP A 66 0.86 -5.03 -7.50
CA ASP A 66 -0.39 -4.29 -7.29
C ASP A 66 -0.67 -3.33 -8.44
N PHE A 67 0.33 -2.55 -8.86
CA PHE A 67 0.20 -1.63 -9.98
C PHE A 67 -0.32 -2.28 -11.26
N PHE A 68 0.19 -3.46 -11.61
CA PHE A 68 -0.16 -4.13 -12.87
C PHE A 68 -1.40 -5.01 -12.79
N VAL A 69 -1.71 -5.57 -11.62
CA VAL A 69 -2.74 -6.60 -11.48
C VAL A 69 -3.90 -6.07 -10.65
N THR A 70 -3.66 -5.80 -9.38
CA THR A 70 -4.72 -5.56 -8.41
C THR A 70 -5.31 -4.16 -8.56
N ASP A 71 -4.48 -3.13 -8.60
CA ASP A 71 -4.93 -1.74 -8.62
C ASP A 71 -5.51 -1.37 -9.98
N ALA A 72 -4.80 -1.64 -11.08
CA ALA A 72 -5.30 -1.33 -12.41
C ALA A 72 -6.66 -1.97 -12.72
N TYR A 73 -6.87 -3.23 -12.32
CA TYR A 73 -8.16 -3.90 -12.51
C TYR A 73 -9.23 -3.38 -11.56
N THR A 74 -8.94 -3.35 -10.26
CA THR A 74 -9.97 -3.01 -9.25
C THR A 74 -10.38 -1.55 -9.36
N PHE A 75 -9.42 -0.64 -9.48
CA PHE A 75 -9.70 0.79 -9.60
C PHE A 75 -10.44 1.15 -10.88
N TRP A 76 -9.95 0.75 -12.05
CA TRP A 76 -10.61 1.16 -13.29
C TRP A 76 -11.93 0.42 -13.51
N ILE A 77 -11.94 -0.90 -13.32
CA ILE A 77 -13.08 -1.71 -13.76
C ILE A 77 -14.17 -1.76 -12.70
N LYS A 78 -13.84 -1.90 -11.41
CA LYS A 78 -14.83 -2.03 -10.34
C LYS A 78 -15.16 -0.68 -9.69
N ASP A 79 -14.15 0.06 -9.31
CA ASP A 79 -14.38 1.25 -8.49
C ASP A 79 -14.83 2.44 -9.35
N ALA A 80 -14.03 2.81 -10.36
CA ALA A 80 -14.25 4.02 -11.16
C ALA A 80 -15.31 3.84 -12.24
N PHE A 81 -15.24 2.79 -13.07
CA PHE A 81 -16.18 2.61 -14.19
C PHE A 81 -17.47 1.88 -13.83
N ALA A 82 -17.44 0.88 -12.93
CA ALA A 82 -18.68 0.25 -12.47
C ALA A 82 -19.41 1.09 -11.41
N GLY A 83 -18.72 2.06 -10.78
CA GLY A 83 -19.34 3.02 -9.86
C GLY A 83 -19.62 2.45 -8.47
N ASP A 84 -18.97 1.35 -8.09
CA ASP A 84 -19.18 0.66 -6.81
C ASP A 84 -18.56 1.42 -5.61
N GLY A 85 -17.80 2.49 -5.87
CA GLY A 85 -16.99 3.18 -4.86
C GLY A 85 -15.61 2.55 -4.69
N GLY A 86 -14.78 3.10 -3.80
CA GLY A 86 -13.41 2.60 -3.61
C GLY A 86 -13.37 1.27 -2.86
N THR A 87 -12.68 0.27 -3.42
CA THR A 87 -12.46 -1.02 -2.75
C THR A 87 -11.49 -0.83 -1.58
N GLY A 88 -11.94 -1.18 -0.38
CA GLY A 88 -11.10 -1.21 0.83
C GLY A 88 -10.27 -2.50 0.93
N PHE A 89 -9.19 -2.45 1.72
CA PHE A 89 -8.42 -3.63 2.10
C PHE A 89 -8.70 -3.99 3.56
N ASP A 90 -9.10 -5.24 3.79
CA ASP A 90 -9.31 -5.78 5.14
C ASP A 90 -7.98 -6.30 5.70
N HIS A 91 -7.41 -5.53 6.63
CA HIS A 91 -6.15 -5.88 7.28
C HIS A 91 -6.26 -7.12 8.17
N ALA A 92 -5.18 -7.92 8.20
CA ALA A 92 -5.08 -9.04 9.11
C ALA A 92 -5.11 -8.58 10.58
N ASP A 93 -5.85 -9.29 11.43
CA ASP A 93 -5.88 -9.02 12.86
C ASP A 93 -4.61 -9.56 13.53
N VAL A 94 -3.70 -8.65 13.86
CA VAL A 94 -2.44 -8.96 14.55
C VAL A 94 -2.58 -8.56 16.02
N PRO A 95 -2.69 -9.54 16.95
CA PRO A 95 -2.86 -9.26 18.37
C PRO A 95 -1.60 -8.61 18.95
N ALA A 96 -1.75 -7.42 19.53
CA ALA A 96 -0.64 -6.65 20.09
C ALA A 96 -0.89 -6.31 21.57
N LYS A 97 0.14 -6.47 22.41
CA LYS A 97 0.09 -6.08 23.83
C LYS A 97 0.02 -4.57 24.04
N ARG A 98 0.58 -3.82 23.09
CA ARG A 98 0.64 -2.35 23.10
C ARG A 98 0.25 -1.84 21.73
N THR A 99 -0.56 -0.79 21.68
CA THR A 99 -1.06 -0.19 20.45
C THR A 99 -0.90 1.32 20.47
N MET A 100 -0.71 1.90 19.28
CA MET A 100 -0.71 3.34 19.06
C MET A 100 -1.86 3.67 18.11
N GLY A 101 -2.72 4.61 18.50
CA GLY A 101 -3.89 5.00 17.71
C GLY A 101 -3.51 5.84 16.49
N SER A 102 -4.32 5.75 15.43
CA SER A 102 -4.17 6.58 14.23
C SER A 102 -4.49 8.05 14.53
N LEU A 103 -3.67 8.98 14.03
CA LEU A 103 -3.92 10.43 14.12
C LEU A 103 -5.08 10.90 13.22
N LEU A 104 -5.51 10.08 12.26
CA LEU A 104 -6.72 10.33 11.47
C LEU A 104 -8.00 9.94 12.23
N GLY A 105 -7.87 9.23 13.35
CA GLY A 105 -8.94 9.00 14.31
C GLY A 105 -8.64 9.69 15.64
N ASP A 106 -9.12 9.13 16.74
CA ASP A 106 -8.94 9.69 18.10
C ASP A 106 -7.54 9.42 18.71
N GLY A 107 -6.55 9.05 17.89
CA GLY A 107 -5.19 8.78 18.33
C GLY A 107 -4.50 10.04 18.85
N LYS A 108 -3.78 9.92 19.97
CA LYS A 108 -2.93 10.99 20.51
C LYS A 108 -1.48 10.77 20.10
N PHE A 109 -0.77 11.87 19.82
CA PHE A 109 0.63 11.83 19.37
C PHE A 109 1.52 11.08 20.38
N LEU A 110 2.22 10.05 19.88
CA LEU A 110 3.14 9.17 20.63
C LEU A 110 2.53 8.49 21.86
N HIS A 111 1.21 8.48 22.01
CA HIS A 111 0.54 7.79 23.11
C HIS A 111 0.43 6.30 22.81
N ILE A 112 0.94 5.48 23.72
CA ILE A 112 0.87 4.01 23.63
C ILE A 112 -0.10 3.51 24.70
N SER A 113 -1.10 2.75 24.27
CA SER A 113 -2.07 2.09 25.14
C SER A 113 -1.73 0.61 25.30
N GLY A 114 -1.99 0.03 26.48
CA GLY A 114 -1.76 -1.39 26.77
C GLY A 114 -0.69 -1.64 27.85
N SER A 115 -0.66 -2.86 28.39
CA SER A 115 0.25 -3.32 29.45
C SER A 115 0.98 -4.59 29.04
#